data_AF-A0A061HC64-F1
#
_entry.id   AF-A0A061HC64-F1
#
_cell.length_a   1.000
_cell.length_b   1.000
_cell.length_c   1.000
_cell.angle_alpha   90.00
_cell.angle_beta   90.00
_cell.angle_gamma   90.00
#
_symmetry.space_group_name_H-M   'P 1'
#
loop_
_entity.id
_entity.type
_entity.pdbx_description
1 polymer ?
#
loop_
_entity_poly.entity_id
_entity_poly.type
_entity_poly.pdbx_seq_one_letter_code
_entity_poly.pdbx_strand_id
1 'polypeptide(L)'
;MILTGLQHANYFYDAYEFPKDIKFPMPKSPHSLHISASKITKSGTNVVAYCSISHHYDQIVEMITDGLPRATKSLQNKYLSYTLEESACLRSITEGALLRSDATPLSQLQKYQCTHQLIASMAFKGMIGVEGKYACFAPPIQSHTVKINADIPLKIEQFLAGAQLLKGSKANSDTQAMVWFQGNLHLLRQTRSDTNGQNLWIPITSIGKESTNGALIMNFIYDNLPGIYEFTKIMHDFGMLEKTLNAAHIPSDERTPQISDDKICANSNPEKCGEKIPISGQKYSKTHFGKIDNFPTYLNSRISSLGLRCEVRFVHRTGLFRKKNCIFSPRYVRRSIFQSQTWINSWKSYRLLKVPPQTNAKVAADSFIELNAEGTLCGPIE
;
A
#
# COMPACT_ATOMS: atom_id res chain seq x y z
N MET A 1 -4.26 -2.15 -11.92
CA MET A 1 -4.12 -1.65 -10.54
C MET A 1 -3.73 -2.82 -9.66
N ILE A 2 -2.77 -2.64 -8.75
CA ILE A 2 -2.53 -3.62 -7.68
C ILE A 2 -3.03 -3.01 -6.38
N LEU A 3 -3.78 -3.78 -5.61
CA LEU A 3 -4.19 -3.43 -4.27
C LEU A 3 -3.49 -4.38 -3.29
N THR A 4 -2.73 -3.79 -2.38
CA THR A 4 -2.06 -4.50 -1.30
C THR A 4 -2.41 -3.87 0.04
N GLY A 5 -2.42 -4.68 1.10
CA GLY A 5 -2.73 -4.21 2.44
C GLY A 5 -2.11 -5.10 3.50
N LEU A 6 -1.87 -4.52 4.68
CA LEU A 6 -1.38 -5.21 5.85
C LEU A 6 -2.18 -4.76 7.07
N GLN A 7 -2.85 -5.70 7.73
CA GLN A 7 -3.53 -5.48 9.00
C GLN A 7 -3.19 -6.63 9.96
N HIS A 8 -2.37 -6.36 10.98
CA HIS A 8 -1.77 -7.38 11.86
C HIS A 8 -0.99 -8.43 11.05
N ALA A 9 -1.30 -9.72 11.21
CA ALA A 9 -0.69 -10.83 10.46
C ALA A 9 -1.40 -11.11 9.12
N ASN A 10 -2.50 -10.40 8.81
CA ASN A 10 -3.23 -10.58 7.57
C ASN A 10 -2.68 -9.63 6.51
N TYR A 11 -2.33 -10.19 5.35
CA TYR A 11 -1.97 -9.43 4.18
C TYR A 11 -2.99 -9.67 3.08
N PHE A 12 -3.14 -8.67 2.22
CA PHE A 12 -3.98 -8.75 1.03
C PHE A 12 -3.12 -8.39 -0.18
N TYR A 13 -3.33 -9.12 -1.28
CA TYR A 13 -2.76 -8.79 -2.58
C TYR A 13 -3.73 -9.28 -3.65
N ASP A 14 -4.21 -8.35 -4.49
CA ASP A 14 -4.98 -8.71 -5.68
C ASP A 14 -4.80 -7.64 -6.77
N ALA A 15 -5.07 -8.04 -8.00
CA ALA A 15 -4.96 -7.22 -9.19
C ALA A 15 -6.36 -6.88 -9.72
N TYR A 16 -6.52 -5.64 -10.16
CA TYR A 16 -7.78 -5.11 -10.70
C TYR A 16 -7.53 -4.37 -12.00
N GLU A 17 -8.51 -4.36 -12.89
CA GLU A 17 -8.47 -3.48 -14.06
C GLU A 17 -8.40 -2.02 -13.63
N PHE A 18 -7.59 -1.23 -14.31
CA PHE A 18 -7.45 0.19 -13.97
C PHE A 18 -8.63 0.99 -14.56
N PRO A 19 -9.25 1.90 -13.80
CA PRO A 19 -10.34 2.73 -14.30
C PRO A 19 -9.92 3.51 -15.56
N LYS A 20 -10.84 3.65 -16.53
CA LYS A 20 -10.58 4.33 -17.81
C LYS A 20 -10.17 5.81 -17.65
N ASP A 21 -10.56 6.45 -16.55
CA ASP A 21 -10.39 7.88 -16.32
C ASP A 21 -9.02 8.27 -15.75
N ILE A 22 -8.08 7.31 -15.64
CA ILE A 22 -6.72 7.48 -15.10
C ILE A 22 -6.74 8.20 -13.74
N LYS A 23 -7.60 7.72 -12.84
CA LYS A 23 -7.72 8.23 -11.48
C LYS A 23 -7.79 7.07 -10.53
N PHE A 24 -7.21 7.27 -9.34
CA PHE A 24 -7.41 6.34 -8.25
C PHE A 24 -8.90 6.25 -7.89
N PRO A 25 -9.43 5.05 -7.61
CA PRO A 25 -10.81 4.88 -7.18
C PRO A 25 -11.11 5.80 -6.00
N MET A 26 -12.17 6.60 -6.14
CA MET A 26 -12.68 7.46 -5.09
C MET A 26 -14.05 6.93 -4.68
N PRO A 27 -14.19 6.36 -3.48
CA PRO A 27 -15.49 5.95 -3.00
C PRO A 27 -16.44 7.15 -2.95
N LYS A 28 -17.73 6.92 -3.23
CA LYS A 28 -18.75 7.98 -3.25
C LYS A 28 -18.91 8.54 -1.83
N SER A 29 -18.98 9.86 -1.70
CA SER A 29 -19.23 10.49 -0.40
C SER A 29 -20.64 10.17 0.10
N PRO A 30 -20.88 10.06 1.43
CA PRO A 30 -19.92 10.16 2.52
C PRO A 30 -19.48 8.78 3.03
N HIS A 31 -18.20 8.44 2.88
CA HIS A 31 -17.62 7.23 3.46
C HIS A 31 -16.48 7.61 4.41
N SER A 32 -16.31 6.85 5.48
CA SER A 32 -15.24 7.08 6.48
C SER A 32 -13.86 6.61 6.02
N LEU A 33 -13.63 6.65 4.71
CA LEU A 33 -12.34 6.38 4.10
C LEU A 33 -11.55 7.67 3.99
N HIS A 34 -10.29 7.59 4.38
CA HIS A 34 -9.29 8.62 4.24
C HIS A 34 -8.30 8.18 3.17
N ILE A 35 -7.90 9.12 2.33
CA ILE A 35 -7.05 8.87 1.17
C ILE A 35 -5.81 9.76 1.29
N SER A 36 -4.63 9.19 1.10
CA SER A 36 -3.40 9.96 0.99
C SER A 36 -3.43 10.86 -0.25
N ALA A 37 -2.37 11.63 -0.48
CA ALA A 37 -2.25 12.39 -1.73
C ALA A 37 -2.47 11.47 -2.94
N SER A 38 -3.34 11.89 -3.87
CA SER A 38 -3.90 10.98 -4.90
C SER A 38 -3.95 11.60 -6.30
N LYS A 39 -3.36 12.77 -6.52
CA LYS A 39 -3.30 13.38 -7.85
C LYS A 39 -2.19 12.71 -8.66
N ILE A 40 -2.54 12.04 -9.75
CA ILE A 40 -1.55 11.54 -10.72
C ILE A 40 -1.07 12.73 -11.55
N THR A 41 0.22 13.06 -11.46
CA THR A 41 0.83 14.20 -12.18
C THR A 41 1.86 13.76 -13.21
N LYS A 42 2.38 12.54 -13.11
CA LYS A 42 3.39 11.96 -13.99
C LYS A 42 3.05 10.51 -14.28
N SER A 43 3.45 10.06 -15.46
CA SER A 43 3.47 8.64 -15.81
C SER A 43 4.40 7.87 -14.86
N GLY A 44 4.12 6.59 -14.69
CA GLY A 44 4.89 5.67 -13.86
C GLY A 44 4.08 5.08 -12.71
N THR A 45 4.78 4.44 -11.77
CA THR A 45 4.13 3.73 -10.65
C THR A 45 3.80 4.67 -9.49
N ASN A 46 2.55 5.12 -9.46
CA ASN A 46 1.99 5.99 -8.42
C ASN A 46 1.32 5.15 -7.31
N VAL A 47 1.40 5.61 -6.07
CA VAL A 47 0.88 4.92 -4.88
C VAL A 47 -0.04 5.83 -4.08
N VAL A 48 -1.15 5.25 -3.61
CA VAL A 48 -2.09 5.89 -2.70
C VAL A 48 -2.44 4.94 -1.56
N ALA A 49 -2.59 5.48 -0.35
CA ALA A 49 -3.08 4.73 0.80
C ALA A 49 -4.54 5.05 1.08
N TYR A 50 -5.29 4.00 1.39
CA TYR A 50 -6.67 4.07 1.84
C TYR A 50 -6.76 3.56 3.28
N CYS A 51 -7.35 4.33 4.17
CA CYS A 51 -7.48 3.97 5.58
C CYS A 51 -8.85 4.35 6.12
N SER A 52 -9.39 3.53 7.03
CA SER A 52 -10.59 3.87 7.79
C SER A 52 -10.39 3.48 9.24
N ILE A 53 -10.97 4.25 10.16
CA ILE A 53 -11.01 3.89 11.59
C ILE A 53 -12.30 3.14 11.96
N SER A 54 -13.27 3.03 11.04
CA SER A 54 -14.57 2.40 11.28
C SER A 54 -14.84 1.19 10.40
N HIS A 55 -13.96 0.88 9.45
CA HIS A 55 -14.11 -0.25 8.53
C HIS A 55 -12.93 -1.20 8.67
N HIS A 56 -13.23 -2.48 8.58
CA HIS A 56 -12.23 -3.53 8.47
C HIS A 56 -11.62 -3.54 7.06
N TYR A 57 -10.46 -4.17 6.89
CA TYR A 57 -9.73 -4.12 5.63
C TYR A 57 -10.53 -4.69 4.44
N ASP A 58 -11.33 -5.74 4.66
CA ASP A 58 -12.20 -6.38 3.68
C ASP A 58 -13.26 -5.42 3.15
N GLN A 59 -13.90 -4.68 4.04
CA GLN A 59 -14.86 -3.61 3.68
C GLN A 59 -14.18 -2.48 2.91
N ILE A 60 -12.94 -2.11 3.30
CA ILE A 60 -12.16 -1.11 2.57
C ILE A 60 -11.86 -1.59 1.14
N VAL A 61 -11.45 -2.85 0.99
CA VAL A 61 -11.20 -3.47 -0.33
C VAL A 61 -12.47 -3.44 -1.16
N GLU A 62 -13.61 -3.85 -0.62
CA GLU A 62 -14.91 -3.81 -1.31
C GLU A 62 -15.27 -2.39 -1.76
N MET A 63 -15.12 -1.38 -0.90
CA MET A 63 -15.39 0.03 -1.24
C MET A 63 -14.50 0.59 -2.35
N ILE A 64 -13.22 0.18 -2.40
CA ILE A 64 -12.28 0.62 -3.42
C ILE A 64 -12.54 -0.08 -4.76
N THR A 65 -12.97 -1.34 -4.69
CA THR A 65 -13.05 -2.25 -5.84
C THR A 65 -14.47 -2.41 -6.38
N ASP A 66 -15.44 -1.70 -5.82
CA ASP A 66 -16.81 -1.64 -6.32
C ASP A 66 -16.83 -1.27 -7.81
N GLY A 67 -17.47 -2.12 -8.60
CA GLY A 67 -17.54 -2.01 -10.05
C GLY A 67 -16.22 -2.22 -10.81
N LEU A 68 -15.12 -2.59 -10.13
CA LEU A 68 -13.84 -2.91 -10.77
C LEU A 68 -13.71 -4.42 -10.99
N PRO A 69 -13.59 -4.88 -12.24
CA PRO A 69 -13.27 -6.27 -12.51
C PRO A 69 -11.93 -6.64 -11.88
N ARG A 70 -11.91 -7.77 -11.15
CA ARG A 70 -10.64 -8.40 -10.80
C ARG A 70 -9.92 -8.74 -12.08
N ALA A 71 -8.66 -8.30 -12.16
CA ALA A 71 -7.75 -8.66 -13.22
C ALA A 71 -7.69 -10.18 -13.38
N THR A 72 -7.73 -10.93 -12.28
CA THR A 72 -7.62 -12.39 -12.33
C THR A 72 -8.65 -13.09 -13.20
N LYS A 73 -9.88 -12.57 -13.45
CA LYS A 73 -10.84 -13.24 -14.36
C LYS A 73 -10.72 -12.82 -15.83
N SER A 74 -10.38 -11.57 -16.12
CA SER A 74 -10.25 -11.07 -17.50
C SER A 74 -8.81 -11.16 -18.03
N LEU A 75 -7.83 -10.94 -17.16
CA LEU A 75 -6.40 -11.06 -17.43
C LEU A 75 -5.92 -12.51 -17.33
N GLN A 76 -6.53 -13.42 -16.55
CA GLN A 76 -6.26 -14.85 -16.80
C GLN A 76 -6.70 -15.22 -18.22
N ASN A 77 -7.87 -14.82 -18.71
CA ASN A 77 -8.23 -15.13 -20.10
C ASN A 77 -7.38 -14.39 -21.15
N LYS A 78 -6.93 -13.15 -20.88
CA LYS A 78 -6.11 -12.35 -21.82
C LYS A 78 -4.61 -12.68 -21.76
N TYR A 79 -4.09 -13.16 -20.63
CA TYR A 79 -2.71 -13.63 -20.48
C TYR A 79 -2.62 -15.14 -20.68
N LEU A 80 -3.64 -15.95 -20.43
CA LEU A 80 -3.70 -17.34 -20.91
C LEU A 80 -3.96 -17.41 -22.43
N SER A 81 -4.51 -16.34 -23.01
CA SER A 81 -4.47 -16.15 -24.47
C SER A 81 -3.02 -16.08 -24.91
N TYR A 82 -2.61 -17.11 -25.65
CA TYR A 82 -1.29 -17.19 -26.25
C TYR A 82 -1.13 -16.07 -27.28
N THR A 83 -0.02 -15.34 -27.21
CA THR A 83 0.34 -14.49 -28.34
C THR A 83 0.78 -15.37 -29.52
N LEU A 84 0.76 -14.80 -30.72
CA LEU A 84 1.19 -15.52 -31.91
C LEU A 84 2.68 -15.90 -31.80
N GLU A 85 3.48 -15.05 -31.17
CA GLU A 85 4.90 -15.25 -30.89
C GLU A 85 5.14 -16.35 -29.85
N GLU A 86 4.37 -16.38 -28.76
CA GLU A 86 4.43 -17.46 -27.76
C GLU A 86 4.06 -18.80 -28.38
N SER A 87 3.01 -18.82 -29.21
CA SER A 87 2.56 -20.03 -29.91
C SER A 87 3.62 -20.53 -30.89
N ALA A 88 4.24 -19.63 -31.66
CA ALA A 88 5.32 -19.96 -32.58
C ALA A 88 6.54 -20.52 -31.85
N CYS A 89 6.95 -19.87 -30.75
CA CYS A 89 8.07 -20.34 -29.93
C CYS A 89 7.79 -21.70 -29.29
N LEU A 90 6.60 -21.91 -28.71
CA LEU A 90 6.21 -23.20 -28.13
C LEU A 90 6.25 -24.33 -29.17
N ARG A 91 5.73 -24.07 -30.38
CA ARG A 91 5.78 -25.03 -31.48
C ARG A 91 7.22 -25.40 -31.84
N SER A 92 8.10 -24.41 -32.00
CA SER A 92 9.51 -24.65 -32.31
C SER A 92 10.23 -25.45 -31.23
N ILE A 93 9.91 -25.21 -29.94
CA ILE A 93 10.44 -26.03 -28.84
C ILE A 93 9.92 -27.46 -28.93
N THR A 94 8.62 -27.64 -29.20
CA THR A 94 7.96 -28.95 -29.20
C THR A 94 8.42 -29.82 -30.38
N GLU A 95 8.55 -29.24 -31.57
CA GLU A 95 9.09 -29.92 -32.76
C GLU A 95 10.53 -30.40 -32.53
N GLY A 96 11.33 -29.64 -31.77
CA GLY A 96 12.67 -30.06 -31.36
C GLY A 96 12.69 -31.08 -30.20
N ALA A 97 11.73 -30.99 -29.28
CA ALA A 97 11.65 -31.80 -28.06
C ALA A 97 11.03 -33.19 -28.28
N LEU A 98 10.18 -33.39 -29.29
CA LEU A 98 9.59 -34.70 -29.64
C LEU A 98 10.64 -35.80 -29.92
N LEU A 99 11.92 -35.44 -30.04
CA LEU A 99 13.05 -36.36 -30.22
C LEU A 99 13.82 -36.69 -28.93
N ARG A 100 13.53 -36.05 -27.78
CA ARG A 100 14.29 -36.19 -26.52
C ARG A 100 13.39 -36.15 -25.29
N SER A 101 13.62 -37.04 -24.32
CA SER A 101 12.88 -37.05 -23.04
C SER A 101 13.36 -35.99 -22.03
N ASP A 102 14.46 -35.29 -22.35
CA ASP A 102 15.13 -34.36 -21.44
C ASP A 102 14.69 -32.92 -21.68
N ALA A 103 14.82 -32.08 -20.63
CA ALA A 103 14.51 -30.66 -20.74
C ALA A 103 15.45 -29.96 -21.74
N THR A 104 14.88 -29.15 -22.64
CA THR A 104 15.65 -28.43 -23.66
C THR A 104 16.47 -27.30 -23.01
N PRO A 105 17.79 -27.23 -23.23
CA PRO A 105 18.61 -26.16 -22.65
C PRO A 105 18.22 -24.78 -23.20
N LEU A 106 18.09 -23.80 -22.30
CA LEU A 106 17.77 -22.41 -22.63
C LEU A 106 18.79 -21.80 -23.59
N SER A 107 20.07 -22.13 -23.43
CA SER A 107 21.16 -21.71 -24.34
C SER A 107 20.94 -22.11 -25.81
N GLN A 108 20.17 -23.16 -26.07
CA GLN A 108 19.85 -23.63 -27.42
C GLN A 108 18.60 -22.95 -27.99
N LEU A 109 17.78 -22.31 -27.15
CA LEU A 109 16.50 -21.72 -27.55
C LEU A 109 16.64 -20.44 -28.38
N GLN A 110 17.78 -19.75 -28.30
CA GLN A 110 18.03 -18.56 -29.10
C GLN A 110 17.98 -18.83 -30.62
N LYS A 111 18.23 -20.08 -31.04
CA LYS A 111 18.14 -20.49 -32.44
C LYS A 111 16.70 -20.51 -32.98
N TYR A 112 15.70 -20.56 -32.10
CA TYR A 112 14.29 -20.74 -32.45
C TYR A 112 13.47 -19.44 -32.39
N GLN A 113 14.12 -18.28 -32.45
CA GLN A 113 13.46 -16.97 -32.29
C GLN A 113 12.71 -16.80 -30.95
N CYS A 114 12.98 -17.68 -29.98
CA CYS A 114 12.45 -17.62 -28.63
C CYS A 114 13.27 -16.62 -27.80
N THR A 115 12.72 -15.45 -27.53
CA THR A 115 13.36 -14.49 -26.63
C THR A 115 13.19 -14.93 -25.18
N HIS A 116 14.11 -14.49 -24.32
CA HIS A 116 14.03 -14.70 -22.88
C HIS A 116 12.71 -14.20 -22.28
N GLN A 117 12.17 -13.08 -22.80
CA GLN A 117 10.85 -12.57 -22.42
C GLN A 117 9.74 -13.58 -22.74
N LEU A 118 9.73 -14.17 -23.94
CA LEU A 118 8.73 -15.15 -24.34
C LEU A 118 8.82 -16.40 -23.46
N ILE A 119 10.02 -16.89 -23.17
CA ILE A 119 10.23 -18.03 -22.26
C ILE A 119 9.69 -17.72 -20.87
N ALA A 120 10.03 -16.56 -20.29
CA ALA A 120 9.53 -16.16 -18.97
C ALA A 120 8.00 -16.00 -18.96
N SER A 121 7.42 -15.46 -20.04
CA SER A 121 5.97 -15.31 -20.21
C SER A 121 5.26 -16.66 -20.28
N MET A 122 5.74 -17.58 -21.12
CA MET A 122 5.18 -18.92 -21.25
C MET A 122 5.31 -19.73 -19.97
N ALA A 123 6.43 -19.60 -19.26
CA ALA A 123 6.64 -20.24 -17.95
C ALA A 123 5.66 -19.70 -16.91
N PHE A 124 5.47 -18.38 -16.85
CA PHE A 124 4.48 -17.76 -15.97
C PHE A 124 3.05 -18.25 -16.24
N LYS A 125 2.71 -18.45 -17.52
CA LYS A 125 1.40 -18.95 -17.98
C LYS A 125 1.22 -20.46 -17.82
N GLY A 126 2.25 -21.18 -17.34
CA GLY A 126 2.20 -22.64 -17.17
C GLY A 126 2.22 -23.43 -18.49
N MET A 127 2.67 -22.82 -19.59
CA MET A 127 2.78 -23.51 -20.89
C MET A 127 3.99 -24.44 -20.93
N ILE A 128 5.04 -24.09 -20.18
CA ILE A 128 6.28 -24.83 -20.07
C ILE A 128 6.71 -24.91 -18.61
N GLY A 129 7.34 -26.01 -18.22
CA GLY A 129 8.09 -26.09 -16.98
C GLY A 129 9.50 -25.53 -17.15
N VAL A 130 10.04 -24.89 -16.13
CA VAL A 130 11.44 -24.43 -16.12
C VAL A 130 12.16 -25.06 -14.94
N GLU A 131 13.26 -25.73 -15.21
CA GLU A 131 14.15 -26.33 -14.22
C GLU A 131 15.57 -25.78 -14.36
N GLY A 132 16.46 -26.22 -13.49
CA GLY A 132 17.87 -25.84 -13.53
C GLY A 132 18.23 -24.66 -12.63
N LYS A 133 19.52 -24.32 -12.68
CA LYS A 133 20.19 -23.41 -11.75
C LYS A 133 19.66 -21.97 -11.82
N TYR A 134 19.17 -21.57 -12.99
CA TYR A 134 18.69 -20.20 -13.26
C TYR A 134 17.16 -20.11 -13.35
N ALA A 135 16.41 -21.07 -12.79
CA ALA A 135 14.95 -21.17 -12.96
C ALA A 135 14.09 -20.22 -12.10
N CYS A 136 14.71 -19.33 -11.30
CA CYS A 136 14.01 -18.52 -10.29
C CYS A 136 13.00 -17.50 -10.86
N PHE A 137 12.97 -17.30 -12.18
CA PHE A 137 12.04 -16.43 -12.88
C PHE A 137 10.69 -17.09 -13.19
N ALA A 138 10.56 -18.39 -12.95
CA ALA A 138 9.39 -19.18 -13.25
C ALA A 138 8.67 -19.65 -11.98
N PRO A 139 7.35 -19.90 -12.05
CA PRO A 139 6.64 -20.60 -10.99
C PRO A 139 7.24 -21.99 -10.69
N PRO A 140 7.07 -22.54 -9.47
CA PRO A 140 7.48 -23.89 -9.15
C PRO A 140 6.90 -24.92 -10.13
N ILE A 141 7.74 -25.87 -10.56
CA ILE A 141 7.39 -26.87 -11.56
C ILE A 141 6.19 -27.70 -11.11
N GLN A 142 5.15 -27.70 -11.93
CA GLN A 142 4.10 -28.73 -11.95
C GLN A 142 4.46 -29.77 -13.02
N SER A 143 3.81 -30.91 -13.09
CA SER A 143 4.10 -31.91 -14.14
C SER A 143 3.80 -31.32 -15.52
N HIS A 144 4.82 -30.84 -16.23
CA HIS A 144 4.70 -30.26 -17.58
C HIS A 144 5.34 -31.19 -18.61
N THR A 145 4.68 -31.35 -19.75
CA THR A 145 5.15 -32.15 -20.89
C THR A 145 6.35 -31.50 -21.58
N VAL A 146 6.36 -30.17 -21.68
CA VAL A 146 7.48 -29.39 -22.25
C VAL A 146 8.26 -28.76 -21.12
N LYS A 147 9.57 -29.04 -21.05
CA LYS A 147 10.46 -28.52 -20.02
C LYS A 147 11.66 -27.82 -20.63
N ILE A 148 12.06 -26.71 -20.02
CA ILE A 148 13.26 -25.97 -20.35
C ILE A 148 14.22 -26.04 -19.17
N ASN A 149 15.49 -26.39 -19.45
CA ASN A 149 16.56 -26.30 -18.47
C ASN A 149 17.20 -24.91 -18.57
N ALA A 150 17.01 -24.06 -17.57
CA ALA A 150 17.65 -22.77 -17.43
C ALA A 150 19.14 -22.95 -17.05
N ASP A 151 19.94 -23.29 -18.06
CA ASP A 151 21.38 -23.56 -17.99
C ASP A 151 22.24 -22.29 -18.07
N ILE A 152 21.66 -21.18 -18.52
CA ILE A 152 22.28 -19.85 -18.57
C ILE A 152 21.44 -18.82 -17.82
N PRO A 153 22.05 -17.75 -17.27
CA PRO A 153 21.31 -16.67 -16.63
C PRO A 153 20.49 -15.85 -17.63
N LEU A 154 19.34 -15.34 -17.18
CA LEU A 154 18.56 -14.37 -17.94
C LEU A 154 19.10 -12.97 -17.73
N LYS A 155 19.10 -12.16 -18.78
CA LYS A 155 19.32 -10.72 -18.65
C LYS A 155 18.08 -10.05 -18.09
N ILE A 156 18.22 -9.22 -17.06
CA ILE A 156 17.07 -8.60 -16.39
C ILE A 156 16.31 -7.65 -17.33
N GLU A 157 17.01 -6.92 -18.19
CA GLU A 157 16.40 -6.04 -19.18
C GLU A 157 15.53 -6.79 -20.20
N GLN A 158 15.89 -8.04 -20.50
CA GLN A 158 15.11 -8.90 -21.38
C GLN A 158 13.94 -9.55 -20.65
N PHE A 159 14.13 -9.93 -19.38
CA PHE A 159 13.06 -10.44 -18.52
C PHE A 159 11.95 -9.40 -18.31
N LEU A 160 12.33 -8.13 -18.10
CA LEU A 160 11.40 -7.04 -17.86
C LEU A 160 10.76 -6.47 -19.14
N ALA A 161 11.18 -6.90 -20.33
CA ALA A 161 10.64 -6.39 -21.60
C ALA A 161 10.70 -4.85 -21.74
N GLY A 162 11.78 -4.24 -21.23
CA GLY A 162 11.91 -2.78 -21.16
C GLY A 162 11.16 -2.11 -20.00
N ALA A 163 10.47 -2.86 -19.14
CA ALA A 163 9.99 -2.33 -17.86
C ALA A 163 11.17 -1.95 -16.95
N GLN A 164 10.93 -0.97 -16.10
CA GLN A 164 11.96 -0.34 -15.26
C GLN A 164 11.95 -0.89 -13.84
N LEU A 165 13.12 -0.80 -13.18
CA LEU A 165 13.26 -1.01 -11.75
C LEU A 165 12.63 0.17 -11.00
N LEU A 166 11.77 -0.13 -10.05
CA LEU A 166 11.11 0.84 -9.19
C LEU A 166 11.87 0.90 -7.86
N LYS A 167 12.50 2.04 -7.57
CA LYS A 167 13.20 2.30 -6.30
C LYS A 167 12.59 3.47 -5.56
N GLY A 168 12.72 3.45 -4.23
CA GLY A 168 12.40 4.61 -3.42
C GLY A 168 13.48 5.66 -3.47
N SER A 169 13.20 6.80 -2.84
CA SER A 169 14.14 7.92 -2.75
C SER A 169 15.19 7.77 -1.65
N LYS A 170 15.16 6.67 -0.87
CA LYS A 170 16.11 6.42 0.24
C LYS A 170 17.20 5.42 -0.17
N ALA A 171 18.45 5.76 0.18
CA ALA A 171 19.65 4.96 -0.07
C ALA A 171 19.63 3.54 0.53
N ASN A 172 18.86 3.28 1.59
CA ASN A 172 18.79 1.93 2.18
C ASN A 172 18.09 0.91 1.27
N SER A 173 17.41 1.36 0.22
CA SER A 173 16.79 0.51 -0.79
C SER A 173 17.73 0.11 -1.92
N ASP A 174 19.01 0.52 -1.89
CA ASP A 174 19.89 0.35 -3.05
C ASP A 174 20.04 -1.11 -3.50
N THR A 175 19.88 -2.06 -2.58
CA THR A 175 19.95 -3.51 -2.84
C THR A 175 18.61 -4.15 -3.18
N GLN A 176 17.49 -3.42 -3.20
CA GLN A 176 16.17 -3.95 -3.56
C GLN A 176 15.49 -3.06 -4.60
N ALA A 177 14.74 -3.68 -5.49
CA ALA A 177 13.90 -2.97 -6.45
C ALA A 177 12.58 -3.69 -6.60
N MET A 178 11.52 -2.93 -6.82
CA MET A 178 10.23 -3.48 -7.22
C MET A 178 10.13 -3.44 -8.75
N VAL A 179 9.45 -4.40 -9.36
CA VAL A 179 9.29 -4.47 -10.83
C VAL A 179 7.87 -4.88 -11.18
N TRP A 180 7.42 -4.45 -12.36
CA TRP A 180 6.23 -5.00 -12.99
C TRP A 180 6.63 -6.19 -13.85
N PHE A 181 6.07 -7.36 -13.56
CA PHE A 181 6.21 -8.55 -14.39
C PHE A 181 4.84 -9.21 -14.54
N GLN A 182 4.43 -9.44 -15.79
CA GLN A 182 3.15 -10.08 -16.12
C GLN A 182 1.93 -9.46 -15.40
N GLY A 183 1.91 -8.13 -15.29
CA GLY A 183 0.84 -7.38 -14.64
C GLY A 183 0.86 -7.41 -13.11
N ASN A 184 1.87 -8.00 -12.49
CA ASN A 184 2.05 -8.11 -11.05
C ASN A 184 3.31 -7.40 -10.57
N LEU A 185 3.31 -7.02 -9.29
CA LEU A 185 4.47 -6.44 -8.62
C LEU A 185 5.32 -7.55 -8.01
N HIS A 186 6.61 -7.50 -8.28
CA HIS A 186 7.61 -8.41 -7.71
C HIS A 186 8.75 -7.60 -7.10
N LEU A 187 9.34 -8.12 -6.02
CA LEU A 187 10.56 -7.56 -5.43
C LEU A 187 11.75 -8.39 -5.87
N LEU A 188 12.79 -7.69 -6.29
CA LEU A 188 14.10 -8.25 -6.59
C LEU A 188 15.10 -7.71 -5.58
N ARG A 189 16.04 -8.55 -5.17
CA ARG A 189 17.21 -8.17 -4.40
C ARG A 189 18.44 -8.30 -5.26
N GLN A 190 19.22 -7.25 -5.29
CA GLN A 190 20.57 -7.24 -5.83
C GLN A 190 21.49 -7.92 -4.83
N THR A 191 22.15 -8.98 -5.26
CA THR A 191 23.25 -9.64 -4.54
C THR A 191 24.59 -9.19 -5.12
N ARG A 192 25.70 -9.72 -4.59
CA ARG A 192 27.03 -9.44 -5.15
C ARG A 192 27.09 -9.81 -6.63
N SER A 193 27.95 -9.10 -7.35
CA SER A 193 28.11 -9.25 -8.78
C SER A 193 28.32 -10.71 -9.20
N ASP A 194 27.76 -11.10 -10.34
CA ASP A 194 28.03 -12.38 -10.97
C ASP A 194 29.54 -12.51 -11.33
N THR A 195 29.93 -13.66 -11.89
CA THR A 195 31.33 -13.95 -12.24
C THR A 195 31.95 -12.93 -13.20
N ASN A 196 31.15 -12.09 -13.84
CA ASN A 196 31.58 -11.07 -14.80
C ASN A 196 31.50 -9.64 -14.24
N GLY A 197 31.24 -9.47 -12.95
CA GLY A 197 31.10 -8.15 -12.32
C GLY A 197 29.73 -7.50 -12.52
N GLN A 198 28.76 -8.16 -13.16
CA GLN A 198 27.42 -7.60 -13.39
C GLN A 198 26.50 -7.84 -12.20
N ASN A 199 25.53 -6.95 -12.00
CA ASN A 199 24.58 -7.06 -10.89
C ASN A 199 23.75 -8.33 -11.01
N LEU A 200 23.76 -9.15 -9.96
CA LEU A 200 22.92 -10.33 -9.87
C LEU A 200 21.63 -10.00 -9.12
N TRP A 201 20.49 -10.29 -9.73
CA TRP A 201 19.16 -10.06 -9.17
C TRP A 201 18.47 -11.36 -8.84
N ILE A 202 17.88 -11.43 -7.64
CA ILE A 202 17.14 -12.60 -7.17
C ILE A 202 15.75 -12.16 -6.71
N PRO A 203 14.66 -12.76 -7.22
CA PRO A 203 13.32 -12.53 -6.73
C PRO A 203 13.19 -12.88 -5.24
N ILE A 204 12.66 -11.94 -4.46
CA ILE A 204 12.28 -12.15 -3.05
C ILE A 204 10.83 -12.60 -2.97
N THR A 205 10.00 -12.05 -3.85
CA THR A 205 8.59 -12.43 -4.01
C THR A 205 8.46 -13.72 -4.82
N SER A 206 7.44 -14.51 -4.51
CA SER A 206 7.15 -15.74 -5.24
C SER A 206 6.43 -15.42 -6.56
N ILE A 207 6.98 -15.91 -7.67
CA ILE A 207 6.35 -15.87 -8.99
C ILE A 207 5.38 -17.07 -9.10
N GLY A 208 4.16 -16.85 -9.57
CA GLY A 208 3.06 -17.82 -9.61
C GLY A 208 2.31 -18.00 -8.28
N LYS A 209 2.66 -17.25 -7.23
CA LYS A 209 1.98 -17.23 -5.92
C LYS A 209 1.78 -15.80 -5.44
N GLU A 210 1.36 -14.92 -6.34
CA GLU A 210 1.33 -13.46 -6.15
C GLU A 210 0.51 -13.03 -4.93
N SER A 211 -0.57 -13.74 -4.64
CA SER A 211 -1.43 -13.49 -3.48
C SER A 211 -0.67 -13.55 -2.14
N THR A 212 0.48 -14.23 -2.09
CA THR A 212 1.33 -14.33 -0.89
C THR A 212 2.36 -13.21 -0.74
N ASN A 213 2.52 -12.36 -1.76
CA ASN A 213 3.57 -11.33 -1.80
C ASN A 213 3.19 -10.03 -1.07
N GLY A 214 1.93 -9.89 -0.64
CA GLY A 214 1.37 -8.63 -0.12
C GLY A 214 2.20 -8.00 1.00
N ALA A 215 2.61 -8.80 2.00
CA ALA A 215 3.39 -8.30 3.13
C ALA A 215 4.77 -7.76 2.73
N LEU A 216 5.50 -8.47 1.86
CA LEU A 216 6.81 -8.06 1.38
C LEU A 216 6.73 -6.75 0.60
N ILE A 217 5.76 -6.66 -0.31
CA ILE A 217 5.52 -5.46 -1.14
C ILE A 217 5.12 -4.27 -0.27
N MET A 218 4.25 -4.47 0.72
CA MET A 218 3.82 -3.41 1.62
C MET A 218 4.98 -2.86 2.46
N ASN A 219 5.85 -3.74 2.99
CA ASN A 219 7.03 -3.32 3.73
C ASN A 219 7.98 -2.50 2.84
N PHE A 220 8.22 -2.95 1.61
CA PHE A 220 9.01 -2.19 0.64
C PHE A 220 8.40 -0.81 0.37
N ILE A 221 7.08 -0.70 0.19
CA ILE A 221 6.38 0.58 0.02
C ILE A 221 6.61 1.50 1.23
N TYR A 222 6.46 1.00 2.45
CA TYR A 222 6.65 1.81 3.66
C TYR A 222 8.08 2.30 3.85
N ASP A 223 9.07 1.47 3.54
CA ASP A 223 10.48 1.84 3.66
C ASP A 223 10.85 2.95 2.67
N ASN A 224 10.26 2.91 1.48
CA ASN A 224 10.62 3.73 0.33
C ASN A 224 9.75 4.99 0.14
N LEU A 225 8.49 4.96 0.59
CA LEU A 225 7.54 6.06 0.46
C LEU A 225 7.11 6.56 1.85
N PRO A 226 7.90 7.47 2.47
CA PRO A 226 7.64 7.92 3.84
C PRO A 226 6.32 8.66 4.00
N GLY A 227 5.80 9.30 2.94
CA GLY A 227 4.49 9.96 2.95
C GLY A 227 3.35 8.95 3.17
N ILE A 228 3.40 7.81 2.47
CA ILE A 228 2.49 6.68 2.68
C ILE A 228 2.60 6.12 4.10
N TYR A 229 3.81 5.82 4.56
CA TYR A 229 4.00 5.27 5.91
C TYR A 229 3.49 6.22 7.01
N GLU A 230 3.83 7.49 6.92
CA GLU A 230 3.39 8.49 7.90
C GLU A 230 1.87 8.70 7.87
N PHE A 231 1.25 8.68 6.68
CA PHE A 231 -0.21 8.74 6.55
C PHE A 231 -0.89 7.58 7.29
N THR A 232 -0.41 6.35 7.11
CA THR A 232 -1.00 5.17 7.79
C THR A 232 -0.83 5.23 9.31
N LYS A 233 0.30 5.74 9.81
CA LYS A 233 0.53 5.98 11.25
C LYS A 233 -0.41 7.01 11.83
N ILE A 234 -0.63 8.12 11.12
CA ILE A 234 -1.59 9.14 11.54
C ILE A 234 -2.99 8.54 11.67
N MET A 235 -3.39 7.70 10.71
CA MET A 235 -4.70 7.05 10.73
C MET A 235 -4.83 6.02 11.86
N HIS A 236 -3.77 5.28 12.16
CA HIS A 236 -3.70 4.40 13.33
C HIS A 236 -3.86 5.19 14.63
N ASP A 237 -3.08 6.26 14.80
CA ASP A 237 -3.14 7.11 16.00
C ASP A 237 -4.50 7.77 16.17
N PHE A 238 -5.14 8.16 15.07
CA PHE A 238 -6.50 8.69 15.10
C PHE A 238 -7.51 7.66 15.59
N GLY A 239 -7.43 6.41 15.10
CA GLY A 239 -8.27 5.32 15.59
C GLY A 239 -8.04 5.01 17.07
N MET A 240 -6.79 5.05 17.53
CA MET A 240 -6.47 4.85 18.96
C MET A 240 -7.00 5.97 19.85
N LEU A 241 -6.89 7.23 19.39
CA LEU A 241 -7.46 8.37 20.10
C LEU A 241 -8.99 8.26 20.17
N GLU A 242 -9.64 7.90 19.07
CA GLU A 242 -11.09 7.70 19.01
C GLU A 242 -11.55 6.61 19.99
N LYS A 243 -10.88 5.46 20.04
CA LYS A 243 -11.15 4.41 21.03
C LYS A 243 -10.99 4.90 22.48
N THR A 244 -9.94 5.67 22.75
CA THR A 244 -9.67 6.24 24.08
C THR A 244 -10.76 7.21 24.51
N LEU A 245 -11.25 8.05 23.58
CA LEU A 245 -12.35 8.97 23.81
C LEU A 245 -13.67 8.23 24.09
N ASN A 246 -13.97 7.16 23.33
CA ASN A 246 -15.16 6.34 23.57
C ASN A 246 -15.12 5.62 24.94
N ALA A 247 -13.98 5.01 25.28
CA ALA A 247 -13.83 4.28 26.55
C ALA A 247 -13.98 5.17 27.79
N ALA A 248 -13.66 6.46 27.66
CA ALA A 248 -13.84 7.43 28.73
C ALA A 248 -15.30 7.85 28.96
N HIS A 249 -16.20 7.59 28.00
CA HIS A 249 -17.59 8.03 28.04
C HIS A 249 -18.58 6.94 28.47
N ILE A 250 -18.09 5.73 28.81
CA ILE A 250 -18.96 4.66 29.35
C ILE A 250 -19.53 5.13 30.70
N PRO A 251 -20.86 5.18 30.88
CA PRO A 251 -21.49 5.61 32.12
C PRO A 251 -21.00 4.79 33.31
N SER A 252 -20.61 5.50 34.36
CA SER A 252 -20.13 5.00 35.64
C SER A 252 -21.23 4.32 36.48
N ASP A 253 -21.82 3.24 36.00
CA ASP A 253 -22.74 2.42 36.83
C ASP A 253 -22.06 1.18 37.42
N GLU A 254 -20.79 0.91 37.08
CA GLU A 254 -19.99 -0.20 37.67
C GLU A 254 -18.64 0.22 38.27
N ARG A 255 -18.35 1.53 38.39
CA ARG A 255 -17.18 1.98 39.17
C ARG A 255 -17.62 2.44 40.55
N THR A 256 -17.09 1.78 41.57
CA THR A 256 -17.06 2.25 42.96
C THR A 256 -16.71 3.74 43.01
N PRO A 257 -17.34 4.54 43.88
CA PRO A 257 -17.27 6.00 43.83
C PRO A 257 -15.90 6.51 44.29
N GLN A 258 -14.94 6.59 43.37
CA GLN A 258 -13.84 7.53 43.46
C GLN A 258 -14.08 8.67 42.47
N ILE A 259 -14.58 9.76 43.03
CA ILE A 259 -14.48 11.16 42.62
C ILE A 259 -14.84 11.47 41.15
N SER A 260 -16.03 12.06 41.06
CA SER A 260 -16.82 12.44 39.90
C SER A 260 -16.33 13.71 39.19
N ASP A 261 -15.26 13.62 38.40
CA ASP A 261 -14.88 14.72 37.49
C ASP A 261 -15.30 14.49 36.02
N ASP A 262 -15.60 13.25 35.61
CA ASP A 262 -15.71 12.91 34.18
C ASP A 262 -17.13 13.10 33.59
N LYS A 263 -18.21 12.99 34.38
CA LYS A 263 -19.59 13.19 33.89
C LYS A 263 -19.99 14.67 33.68
N ILE A 264 -19.20 15.62 34.22
CA ILE A 264 -19.56 17.04 34.22
C ILE A 264 -19.25 17.73 32.87
N CYS A 265 -18.36 17.21 32.04
CA CYS A 265 -17.92 17.91 30.82
C CYS A 265 -18.76 17.68 29.55
N ALA A 266 -19.65 16.70 29.54
CA ALA A 266 -20.48 16.41 28.37
C ALA A 266 -21.71 17.34 28.26
N ASN A 267 -22.26 17.77 29.40
CA ASN A 267 -23.55 18.48 29.47
C ASN A 267 -23.51 19.84 30.21
N SER A 268 -22.35 20.30 30.71
CA SER A 268 -22.24 21.54 31.49
C SER A 268 -21.51 22.67 30.77
N ASN A 269 -21.83 23.91 31.16
CA ASN A 269 -21.09 25.11 30.79
C ASN A 269 -19.57 24.93 31.12
N PRO A 270 -18.64 25.37 30.25
CA PRO A 270 -17.19 25.09 30.35
C PRO A 270 -16.55 25.47 31.70
N GLU A 271 -17.16 26.39 32.44
CA GLU A 271 -16.66 26.91 33.71
C GLU A 271 -16.64 25.90 34.86
N LYS A 272 -17.39 24.79 34.76
CA LYS A 272 -17.56 23.82 35.86
C LYS A 272 -16.72 22.55 35.75
N CYS A 273 -16.00 22.33 34.64
CA CYS A 273 -14.97 21.30 34.59
C CYS A 273 -13.69 21.87 35.24
N GLY A 274 -13.24 21.31 36.36
CA GLY A 274 -11.95 21.69 36.94
C GLY A 274 -10.85 21.51 35.88
N GLU A 275 -10.03 22.49 35.53
CA GLU A 275 -9.73 23.80 36.10
C GLU A 275 -10.28 24.94 35.22
N LYS A 276 -10.96 25.90 35.87
CA LYS A 276 -11.40 27.23 35.38
C LYS A 276 -11.17 27.51 33.88
N ILE A 277 -12.19 27.31 33.05
CA ILE A 277 -12.27 27.89 31.70
C ILE A 277 -12.81 29.33 31.85
N PRO A 278 -12.06 30.41 31.51
CA PRO A 278 -12.59 31.77 31.56
C PRO A 278 -13.39 32.10 30.29
N ILE A 279 -14.43 32.92 30.50
CA ILE A 279 -15.34 33.46 29.50
C ILE A 279 -14.59 34.24 28.42
N SER A 280 -15.14 34.15 27.20
CA SER A 280 -14.82 34.91 25.98
C SER A 280 -14.15 36.26 26.22
N GLY A 281 -12.92 36.41 25.72
CA GLY A 281 -12.19 37.69 25.65
C GLY A 281 -10.75 37.64 26.16
N GLN A 282 -10.35 36.63 26.94
CA GLN A 282 -8.97 36.49 27.42
C GLN A 282 -8.08 35.74 26.43
N LYS A 283 -6.94 36.34 26.07
CA LYS A 283 -5.84 35.69 25.35
C LYS A 283 -5.41 34.44 26.11
N TYR A 284 -5.62 33.28 25.50
CA TYR A 284 -5.20 31.95 25.95
C TYR A 284 -3.85 31.98 26.67
N SER A 285 -3.84 31.84 27.99
CA SER A 285 -2.66 31.28 28.66
C SER A 285 -2.64 29.78 28.37
N LYS A 286 -1.45 29.20 28.29
CA LYS A 286 -1.12 27.86 27.75
C LYS A 286 -1.78 26.69 28.52
N THR A 287 -3.10 26.55 28.51
CA THR A 287 -3.81 25.39 29.05
C THR A 287 -3.85 24.26 28.02
N HIS A 288 -3.53 23.05 28.48
CA HIS A 288 -2.99 21.93 27.71
C HIS A 288 -4.03 21.15 26.87
N PHE A 289 -5.04 21.79 26.27
CA PHE A 289 -6.05 21.04 25.52
C PHE A 289 -5.50 20.38 24.25
N GLY A 290 -5.86 19.11 24.05
CA GLY A 290 -5.68 18.44 22.76
C GLY A 290 -6.57 19.08 21.72
N LYS A 291 -6.09 19.23 20.49
CA LYS A 291 -6.84 19.87 19.41
C LYS A 291 -6.74 19.05 18.14
N ILE A 292 -7.87 18.82 17.48
CA ILE A 292 -7.99 18.11 16.21
C ILE A 292 -8.40 19.12 15.13
N ASP A 293 -7.64 19.20 14.05
CA ASP A 293 -7.97 19.95 12.83
C ASP A 293 -8.60 19.03 11.79
N ASN A 294 -9.59 19.55 11.07
CA ASN A 294 -10.37 18.82 10.05
C ASN A 294 -11.08 17.57 10.61
N PHE A 295 -11.81 17.71 11.72
CA PHE A 295 -12.56 16.61 12.30
C PHE A 295 -13.54 16.00 11.28
N PRO A 296 -13.54 14.67 11.08
CA PRO A 296 -14.28 14.05 9.98
C PRO A 296 -15.80 14.18 10.13
N THR A 297 -16.48 14.43 9.00
CA THR A 297 -17.92 14.69 9.02
C THR A 297 -18.76 13.47 9.40
N TYR A 298 -18.28 12.26 9.09
CA TYR A 298 -18.96 11.01 9.47
C TYR A 298 -18.96 10.75 10.99
N LEU A 299 -18.14 11.48 11.76
CA LEU A 299 -18.14 11.41 13.22
C LEU A 299 -18.97 12.55 13.87
N ASN A 300 -19.64 13.39 13.06
CA ASN A 300 -20.36 14.56 13.59
C ASN A 300 -21.43 14.20 14.62
N SER A 301 -22.17 13.11 14.41
CA SER A 301 -23.19 12.63 15.36
C SER A 301 -22.59 12.14 16.67
N ARG A 302 -21.28 11.84 16.69
CA ARG A 302 -20.55 11.28 17.84
C ARG A 302 -19.73 12.32 18.60
N ILE A 303 -19.77 13.60 18.19
CA ILE A 303 -18.99 14.66 18.84
C ILE A 303 -19.29 14.72 20.34
N SER A 304 -20.57 14.78 20.72
CA SER A 304 -20.99 14.86 22.12
C SER A 304 -20.62 13.60 22.89
N SER A 305 -20.85 12.42 22.30
CA SER A 305 -20.51 11.12 22.94
C SER A 305 -19.01 10.88 23.06
N LEU A 306 -18.18 11.57 22.27
CA LEU A 306 -16.72 11.52 22.38
C LEU A 306 -16.16 12.54 23.37
N GLY A 307 -17.02 13.31 24.05
CA GLY A 307 -16.61 14.40 24.93
C GLY A 307 -15.82 15.50 24.21
N LEU A 308 -16.07 15.69 22.91
CA LEU A 308 -15.41 16.67 22.08
C LEU A 308 -16.21 17.96 22.05
N ARG A 309 -15.52 19.10 22.14
CA ARG A 309 -16.12 20.40 21.85
C ARG A 309 -15.58 20.90 20.52
N CYS A 310 -16.45 21.07 19.54
CA CYS A 310 -16.05 21.43 18.18
C CYS A 310 -16.56 22.81 17.77
N GLU A 311 -15.68 23.58 17.13
CA GLU A 311 -15.99 24.85 16.51
C GLU A 311 -15.95 24.71 14.99
N VAL A 312 -16.95 25.26 14.31
CA VAL A 312 -16.97 25.31 12.84
C VAL A 312 -16.14 26.51 12.39
N ARG A 313 -15.09 26.27 11.61
CA ARG A 313 -14.35 27.32 10.92
C ARG A 313 -14.87 27.47 9.49
N PHE A 314 -15.35 28.66 9.18
CA PHE A 314 -15.67 29.09 7.83
C PHE A 314 -14.38 29.54 7.13
N VAL A 315 -14.10 28.96 5.97
CA VAL A 315 -13.06 29.45 5.05
C VAL A 315 -13.82 30.19 3.93
N HIS A 316 -13.66 31.52 3.81
CA HIS A 316 -14.28 32.38 2.77
C HIS A 316 -14.08 31.79 1.34
N ARG A 317 -14.89 32.01 0.29
CA ARG A 317 -16.01 32.94 -0.01
C ARG A 317 -17.18 32.20 -0.72
N THR A 318 -17.13 30.86 -0.82
CA THR A 318 -18.08 30.04 -1.60
C THR A 318 -18.97 29.11 -0.74
N GLY A 319 -18.89 29.17 0.59
CA GLY A 319 -19.82 28.47 1.51
C GLY A 319 -19.75 26.94 1.54
N LEU A 320 -18.93 26.30 0.69
CA LEU A 320 -19.01 24.87 0.42
C LEU A 320 -18.17 23.95 1.32
N PHE A 321 -17.19 24.47 2.07
CA PHE A 321 -16.33 23.63 2.95
C PHE A 321 -16.38 24.09 4.41
N ARG A 322 -17.07 23.30 5.24
CA ARG A 322 -17.09 23.46 6.71
C ARG A 322 -15.97 22.63 7.32
N LYS A 323 -14.91 23.27 7.79
CA LYS A 323 -13.89 22.61 8.63
C LYS A 323 -14.36 22.64 10.08
N LYS A 324 -14.21 21.53 10.79
CA LYS A 324 -14.47 21.47 12.23
C LYS A 324 -13.18 21.26 12.99
N ASN A 325 -12.94 22.12 13.97
CA ASN A 325 -11.82 22.00 14.88
C ASN A 325 -12.36 21.57 16.22
N CYS A 326 -11.88 20.46 16.75
CA CYS A 326 -12.37 19.91 18.01
C CYS A 326 -11.30 20.01 19.08
N ILE A 327 -11.69 20.37 20.29
CA ILE A 327 -10.83 20.35 21.47
C ILE A 327 -11.24 19.22 22.40
N PHE A 328 -10.27 18.65 23.11
CA PHE A 328 -10.46 17.55 24.04
C PHE A 328 -9.48 17.61 25.21
N SER A 329 -9.80 16.89 26.28
CA SER A 329 -8.97 16.87 27.49
C SER A 329 -7.57 16.31 27.21
N PRO A 330 -6.48 16.95 27.68
CA PRO A 330 -5.12 16.44 27.56
C PRO A 330 -4.93 15.03 28.11
N ARG A 331 -5.76 14.62 29.07
CA ARG A 331 -5.70 13.30 29.71
C ARG A 331 -5.83 12.17 28.68
N TYR A 332 -6.59 12.38 27.60
CA TYR A 332 -6.76 11.39 26.53
C TYR A 332 -5.51 11.22 25.67
N VAL A 333 -4.75 12.31 25.44
CA VAL A 333 -3.45 12.22 24.76
C VAL A 333 -2.44 11.47 25.61
N ARG A 334 -2.37 11.73 26.93
CA ARG A 334 -1.43 11.04 27.82
C ARG A 334 -1.65 9.53 27.87
N ARG A 335 -2.89 9.08 27.64
CA ARG A 335 -3.25 7.66 27.55
C ARG A 335 -3.03 7.06 26.15
N SER A 336 -2.83 7.90 25.14
CA SER A 336 -2.59 7.49 23.75
C SER A 336 -1.09 7.43 23.47
N ILE A 337 -0.62 6.29 23.00
CA ILE A 337 0.77 6.15 22.53
C ILE A 337 0.75 6.40 21.01
N PHE A 338 1.11 7.62 20.60
CA PHE A 338 1.19 7.98 19.19
C PHE A 338 2.43 7.36 18.52
N GLN A 339 2.25 6.86 17.30
CA GLN A 339 3.29 6.30 16.45
C GLN A 339 3.73 7.26 15.32
N SER A 340 2.85 8.18 14.91
CA SER A 340 3.13 9.21 13.90
C SER A 340 4.09 10.25 14.45
N GLN A 341 5.20 10.47 13.76
CA GLN A 341 6.14 11.51 14.15
C GLN A 341 5.51 12.91 14.00
N THR A 342 4.64 13.09 13.00
CA THR A 342 3.89 14.34 12.79
C THR A 342 2.99 14.65 13.96
N TRP A 343 2.23 13.68 14.47
CA TRP A 343 1.35 13.86 15.62
C TRP A 343 2.14 14.04 16.92
N ILE A 344 3.19 13.25 17.14
CA ILE A 344 4.11 13.42 18.27
C ILE A 344 4.69 14.84 18.30
N ASN A 345 5.21 15.32 17.17
CA ASN A 345 5.81 16.65 17.07
C ASN A 345 4.76 17.76 17.23
N SER A 346 3.58 17.57 16.63
CA SER A 346 2.47 18.53 16.76
C SER A 346 2.03 18.65 18.21
N TRP A 347 1.88 17.53 18.90
CA TRP A 347 1.53 17.50 20.32
C TRP A 347 2.60 18.18 21.20
N LYS A 348 3.87 17.80 21.06
CA LYS A 348 5.00 18.40 21.79
C LYS A 348 5.11 19.92 21.57
N SER A 349 4.71 20.39 20.39
CA SER A 349 4.74 21.80 20.01
C SER A 349 3.42 22.54 20.28
N TYR A 350 2.46 21.91 20.97
CA TYR A 350 1.13 22.46 21.25
C TYR A 350 0.35 22.90 19.98
N ARG A 351 0.62 22.23 18.85
CA ARG A 351 -0.05 22.45 17.56
C ARG A 351 -1.25 21.52 17.40
N LEU A 352 -2.13 21.86 16.46
CA LEU A 352 -3.30 21.03 16.11
C LEU A 352 -2.85 19.67 15.55
N LEU A 353 -3.42 18.58 16.05
CA LEU A 353 -3.34 17.26 15.44
C LEU A 353 -4.18 17.28 14.17
N LYS A 354 -3.54 17.13 13.02
CA LYS A 354 -4.24 17.16 11.73
C LYS A 354 -4.70 15.76 11.37
N VAL A 355 -6.01 15.58 11.26
CA VAL A 355 -6.58 14.36 10.65
C VAL A 355 -6.48 14.50 9.14
N PRO A 356 -5.97 13.48 8.41
CA PRO A 356 -5.88 13.52 6.96
C PRO A 356 -7.29 13.70 6.36
N PRO A 357 -7.42 14.41 5.24
CA PRO A 357 -8.72 14.62 4.63
C PRO A 357 -9.29 13.29 4.10
N GLN A 358 -10.62 13.21 3.98
CA GLN A 358 -11.28 12.08 3.33
C GLN A 358 -10.97 12.01 1.83
N THR A 359 -10.56 13.14 1.23
CA THR A 359 -10.12 13.21 -0.17
C THR A 359 -8.91 14.13 -0.30
N ASN A 360 -7.90 13.72 -1.05
CA ASN A 360 -6.70 14.53 -1.31
C ASN A 360 -6.28 14.54 -2.79
N ALA A 361 -7.26 14.74 -3.68
CA ALA A 361 -7.07 14.76 -5.13
C ALA A 361 -6.32 16.00 -5.66
N LYS A 362 -5.91 16.94 -4.80
CA LYS A 362 -5.17 18.15 -5.19
C LYS A 362 -3.66 18.00 -5.04
N VAL A 363 -3.21 17.13 -4.15
CA VAL A 363 -1.78 16.89 -3.88
C VAL A 363 -1.31 15.69 -4.69
N ALA A 364 -0.11 15.81 -5.28
CA ALA A 364 0.50 14.74 -6.08
C ALA A 364 0.65 13.47 -5.24
N ALA A 365 0.28 12.33 -5.82
CA ALA A 365 0.52 11.02 -5.23
C ALA A 365 2.01 10.75 -5.08
N ASP A 366 2.38 9.95 -4.08
CA ASP A 366 3.74 9.42 -3.97
C ASP A 366 3.99 8.48 -5.16
N SER A 367 5.21 8.43 -5.66
CA SER A 367 5.60 7.59 -6.79
C SER A 367 7.00 7.05 -6.61
N PHE A 368 7.26 5.89 -7.20
CA PHE A 368 8.60 5.34 -7.28
C PHE A 368 9.41 6.02 -8.38
N ILE A 369 10.72 6.03 -8.20
CA ILE A 369 11.67 6.42 -9.25
C ILE A 369 11.89 5.20 -10.13
N GLU A 370 11.82 5.41 -11.44
CA GLU A 370 12.01 4.35 -12.42
C GLU A 370 13.44 4.41 -12.97
N LEU A 371 14.14 3.28 -12.92
CA LEU A 371 15.53 3.12 -13.32
C LEU A 371 15.66 2.02 -14.35
N ASN A 372 16.61 2.15 -15.26
CA ASN A 372 16.92 1.06 -16.18
C ASN A 372 17.49 -0.13 -15.41
N ALA A 373 17.05 -1.33 -15.79
CA ALA A 373 17.54 -2.57 -15.22
C ALA A 373 18.79 -3.02 -15.98
N GLU A 374 19.83 -3.40 -15.25
CA GLU A 374 21.05 -3.99 -15.81
C GLU A 374 21.51 -5.18 -14.96
N GLY A 375 22.02 -6.20 -15.64
CA GLY A 375 22.61 -7.39 -15.04
C GLY A 375 21.83 -8.66 -15.33
N THR A 376 22.01 -9.66 -14.47
CA THR A 376 21.47 -11.01 -14.66
C THR A 376 20.47 -11.36 -13.57
N LEU A 377 19.51 -12.22 -13.91
CA LEU A 377 18.49 -12.75 -13.02
C LEU A 377 18.82 -14.20 -12.70
N CYS A 378 18.65 -14.56 -11.43
CA CYS A 378 18.95 -15.86 -10.85
C CYS A 378 20.46 -16.15 -10.80
N GLY A 379 20.91 -16.71 -9.69
CA GLY A 379 22.30 -17.09 -9.48
C GLY A 379 22.42 -18.57 -9.15
N PRO A 380 23.66 -19.11 -9.08
CA PRO A 380 23.91 -20.34 -8.35
C PRO A 380 23.22 -20.29 -7.00
N ILE A 381 22.27 -21.19 -6.77
CA ILE A 381 21.92 -21.55 -5.40
C ILE A 381 23.17 -22.31 -4.92
N GLU A 382 23.94 -21.70 -4.03
CA GLU A 382 25.02 -22.39 -3.32
C GLU A 382 24.47 -23.50 -2.43
#